data_AF-A0A0C2JI42-F1
#
_entry.id   AF-A0A0C2JI42-F1
#
_cell.length_a   1.000
_cell.length_b   1.000
_cell.length_c   1.000
_cell.angle_alpha   90.00
_cell.angle_beta   90.00
_cell.angle_gamma   90.00
#
_symmetry.space_group_name_H-M   'P 1'
#
loop_
_entity.id
_entity.type
_entity.pdbx_description
1 polymer ?
#
loop_
_entity_poly.entity_id
_entity_poly.type
_entity_poly.pdbx_seq_one_letter_code
_entity_poly.pdbx_strand_id
1 'polypeptide(L)'
;MVISHILRIGAWCIRFINNCKSLEFHGPLRIEEISCVKQRWIIFSQRSYYSQSYDSLLKKTPDDFCKRNSLFLDTDNIIRSKTRLNLSSLEYISCNHILLHRNSFLALLVIRSCHIEVHHGGLTQTLAEIRSKYWIPKCRSKIKSDQRLSRNVPTTTESPGKRITVHEYSGIDYFGPVICKVDHKEIKI
;
A
#
# COMPACT_ATOMS: atom_id res chain seq x y z
N MET A 1 -9.61 -10.42 4.68
CA MET A 1 -10.97 -10.98 4.95
C MET A 1 -12.12 -10.13 4.41
N VAL A 2 -12.06 -8.79 4.48
CA VAL A 2 -13.19 -7.93 4.07
C VAL A 2 -13.29 -7.77 2.55
N ILE A 3 -12.17 -7.50 1.87
CA ILE A 3 -12.19 -7.31 0.40
C ILE A 3 -12.51 -8.61 -0.34
N SER A 4 -12.04 -9.75 0.17
CA SER A 4 -12.30 -11.07 -0.41
C SER A 4 -13.79 -11.43 -0.42
N HIS A 5 -14.53 -11.09 0.64
CA HIS A 5 -15.96 -11.37 0.71
C HIS A 5 -16.75 -10.60 -0.37
N ILE A 6 -16.48 -9.30 -0.47
CA ILE A 6 -17.14 -8.43 -1.45
C ILE A 6 -16.78 -8.85 -2.90
N LEU A 7 -15.52 -9.23 -3.16
CA LEU A 7 -15.11 -9.74 -4.47
C LEU A 7 -15.82 -11.04 -4.83
N ARG A 8 -16.02 -11.95 -3.86
CA ARG A 8 -16.79 -13.19 -4.07
C ARG A 8 -18.25 -12.92 -4.38
N ILE A 9 -18.88 -11.97 -3.69
CA ILE A 9 -20.26 -11.54 -4.00
C ILE A 9 -20.32 -11.00 -5.43
N GLY A 10 -19.42 -10.09 -5.80
CA GLY A 10 -19.36 -9.55 -7.16
C GLY A 10 -19.15 -10.63 -8.22
N ALA A 11 -18.33 -11.64 -7.93
CA ALA A 11 -18.10 -12.77 -8.82
C ALA A 11 -19.34 -13.65 -8.99
N TRP A 12 -20.08 -13.93 -7.90
CA TRP A 12 -21.37 -14.62 -7.99
C TRP A 12 -22.39 -13.83 -8.81
N CYS A 13 -22.48 -12.51 -8.63
CA CYS A 13 -23.37 -11.67 -9.44
C CYS A 13 -23.00 -11.73 -10.93
N ILE A 14 -21.71 -11.63 -11.27
CA ILE A 14 -21.25 -11.71 -12.66
C ILE A 14 -21.52 -13.10 -13.25
N ARG A 15 -21.25 -14.17 -12.50
CA ARG A 15 -21.56 -15.54 -12.93
C ARG A 15 -23.05 -15.71 -13.18
N PHE A 16 -23.90 -15.25 -12.26
CA PHE A 16 -25.35 -15.30 -12.43
C PHE A 16 -25.81 -14.61 -13.72
N ILE A 17 -25.33 -13.38 -13.97
CA ILE A 17 -25.63 -12.65 -15.22
C ILE A 17 -25.17 -13.41 -16.45
N ASN A 18 -24.00 -14.05 -16.41
CA ASN A 18 -23.49 -14.86 -17.51
C ASN A 18 -24.33 -16.11 -17.73
N ASN A 19 -24.78 -16.77 -16.67
CA ASN A 19 -25.66 -17.94 -16.76
C ASN A 19 -27.03 -17.60 -17.36
N CYS A 20 -27.57 -16.42 -17.05
CA CYS A 20 -28.77 -15.91 -17.71
C CYS A 20 -28.58 -15.65 -19.21
N LYS A 21 -27.33 -15.53 -19.70
CA LYS A 21 -26.97 -15.25 -21.10
C LYS A 21 -26.49 -16.50 -21.85
N SER A 22 -26.83 -17.70 -21.36
CA SER A 22 -26.51 -19.00 -21.96
C SER A 22 -25.10 -19.53 -21.73
N LEU A 23 -24.42 -19.12 -20.65
CA LEU A 23 -23.19 -19.76 -20.19
C LEU A 23 -23.47 -20.69 -19.02
N GLU A 24 -23.34 -22.01 -19.17
CA GLU A 24 -23.62 -22.95 -18.07
C GLU A 24 -22.42 -23.12 -17.12
N PHE A 25 -22.21 -22.13 -16.23
CA PHE A 25 -21.20 -22.24 -15.18
C PHE A 25 -21.81 -22.80 -13.89
N HIS A 26 -21.33 -23.97 -13.47
CA HIS A 26 -21.75 -24.67 -12.25
C HIS A 26 -20.59 -24.87 -11.27
N GLY A 27 -20.92 -25.23 -10.03
CA GLY A 27 -19.94 -25.60 -9.00
C GLY A 27 -19.35 -24.43 -8.22
N PRO A 28 -18.23 -24.64 -7.49
CA PRO A 28 -17.62 -23.60 -6.67
C PRO A 28 -17.11 -22.42 -7.51
N LEU A 29 -16.98 -21.26 -6.87
CA LEU A 29 -16.47 -20.05 -7.48
C LEU A 29 -14.97 -20.21 -7.78
N ARG A 30 -14.55 -19.93 -9.02
CA ARG A 30 -13.16 -20.09 -9.43
C ARG A 30 -12.33 -18.85 -9.10
N ILE A 31 -11.02 -19.01 -8.98
CA ILE A 31 -10.09 -17.93 -8.63
C ILE A 31 -10.03 -16.88 -9.75
N GLU A 32 -10.18 -17.32 -11.00
CA GLU A 32 -10.15 -16.46 -12.19
C GLU A 32 -11.35 -15.51 -12.20
N GLU A 33 -12.52 -15.96 -11.74
CA GLU A 33 -13.72 -15.12 -11.66
C GLU A 33 -13.55 -14.02 -10.61
N ILE A 34 -13.03 -14.36 -9.44
CA ILE A 34 -12.71 -13.40 -8.37
C ILE A 34 -11.67 -12.38 -8.88
N SER A 35 -10.65 -12.86 -9.58
CA SER A 35 -9.58 -12.04 -10.15
C SER A 35 -10.12 -11.09 -11.22
N CYS A 36 -11.01 -11.58 -12.09
CA CYS A 36 -11.70 -10.79 -13.11
C CYS A 36 -12.54 -9.67 -12.48
N VAL A 37 -13.29 -9.96 -11.43
CA VAL A 37 -14.06 -8.94 -10.69
C VAL A 37 -13.14 -7.88 -10.11
N LYS A 38 -12.04 -8.31 -9.47
CA LYS A 38 -11.05 -7.40 -8.90
C LYS A 38 -10.47 -6.47 -9.96
N GLN A 39 -10.05 -6.99 -11.11
CA GLN A 39 -9.54 -6.20 -12.24
C GLN A 39 -10.60 -5.22 -12.75
N ARG A 40 -11.83 -5.68 -13.01
CA ARG A 40 -12.93 -4.83 -13.48
C ARG A 40 -13.21 -3.67 -12.54
N TRP A 41 -13.18 -3.90 -11.23
CA TRP A 41 -13.41 -2.86 -10.23
C TRP A 41 -12.28 -1.85 -10.14
N ILE A 42 -11.03 -2.30 -10.30
CA ILE A 42 -9.88 -1.42 -10.41
C ILE A 42 -10.04 -0.51 -11.63
N ILE A 43 -10.30 -1.10 -12.80
CA ILE A 43 -10.48 -0.36 -14.07
C ILE A 43 -11.64 0.64 -13.95
N PHE A 44 -12.78 0.20 -13.41
CA PHE A 44 -13.93 1.05 -13.16
C PHE A 44 -13.55 2.24 -12.26
N SER A 45 -12.93 1.97 -11.11
CA SER A 45 -12.47 3.02 -10.20
C SER A 45 -11.47 3.97 -10.87
N GLN A 46 -10.56 3.47 -11.71
CA GLN A 46 -9.59 4.30 -12.41
C GLN A 46 -10.27 5.20 -13.44
N ARG A 47 -11.21 4.67 -14.23
CA ARG A 47 -12.00 5.47 -15.18
C ARG A 47 -12.86 6.52 -14.47
N SER A 48 -13.44 6.20 -13.32
CA SER A 48 -14.28 7.16 -12.59
C SER A 48 -13.51 8.35 -12.01
N TYR A 49 -12.27 8.14 -11.53
CA TYR A 49 -11.49 9.19 -10.86
C TYR A 49 -10.36 9.79 -11.71
N TYR A 50 -9.93 9.08 -12.74
CA TYR A 50 -8.81 9.46 -13.61
C TYR A 50 -9.21 9.36 -15.08
N SER A 51 -10.45 9.70 -15.45
CA SER A 51 -10.97 9.58 -16.82
C SER A 51 -10.04 10.21 -17.87
N GLN A 52 -9.67 11.47 -17.66
CA GLN A 52 -8.77 12.19 -18.57
C GLN A 52 -7.40 11.49 -18.71
N SER A 53 -6.79 11.12 -17.59
CA SER A 53 -5.51 10.41 -17.59
C SER A 53 -5.62 9.03 -18.25
N TYR A 54 -6.71 8.31 -18.01
CA TYR A 54 -7.00 7.01 -18.62
C TYR A 54 -7.12 7.13 -20.14
N ASP A 55 -7.89 8.09 -20.63
CA ASP A 55 -8.07 8.33 -22.07
C ASP A 55 -6.76 8.80 -22.73
N SER A 56 -5.98 9.62 -22.02
CA SER A 56 -4.66 10.07 -22.48
C SER A 56 -3.69 8.90 -22.67
N LEU A 57 -3.72 7.93 -21.76
CA LEU A 57 -2.90 6.72 -21.83
C LEU A 57 -3.37 5.76 -22.92
N LEU A 58 -4.69 5.59 -23.10
CA LEU A 58 -5.25 4.80 -24.21
C LEU A 58 -4.81 5.35 -25.57
N LYS A 59 -4.80 6.68 -25.73
CA LYS A 59 -4.37 7.37 -26.95
C LYS A 59 -2.85 7.42 -27.11
N LYS A 60 -2.07 6.87 -26.17
CA LYS A 60 -0.60 6.95 -26.12
C LYS A 60 -0.06 8.40 -26.08
N THR A 61 -0.86 9.33 -25.57
CA THR A 61 -0.52 10.74 -25.40
C THR A 61 -0.68 11.10 -23.91
N PRO A 62 0.21 10.64 -23.02
CA PRO A 62 0.05 10.79 -21.58
C PRO A 62 -0.05 12.27 -21.17
N ASP A 63 -1.00 12.58 -20.30
CA ASP A 63 -1.12 13.91 -19.69
C ASP A 63 0.04 14.20 -18.71
N ASP A 64 0.10 15.43 -18.20
CA ASP A 64 1.18 15.86 -17.28
C ASP A 64 1.14 15.12 -15.94
N PHE A 65 -0.03 14.67 -15.51
CA PHE A 65 -0.16 13.87 -14.30
C PHE A 65 0.46 12.48 -14.50
N CYS A 66 0.19 11.83 -15.63
CA CYS A 66 0.77 10.56 -16.04
C CYS A 66 2.28 10.64 -16.17
N LYS A 67 2.80 11.65 -16.88
CA LYS A 67 4.24 11.84 -17.08
C LYS A 67 4.98 12.00 -15.75
N ARG A 68 4.49 12.90 -14.88
CA ARG A 68 5.12 13.22 -13.60
C ARG A 68 5.16 12.06 -12.63
N ASN A 69 4.18 11.16 -12.70
CA ASN A 69 4.06 10.01 -11.81
C ASN A 69 4.42 8.68 -12.50
N SER A 70 5.05 8.73 -13.68
CA SER A 70 5.47 7.58 -14.46
C SER A 70 4.37 6.53 -14.64
N LEU A 71 3.17 7.01 -14.99
CA LEU A 71 1.98 6.17 -15.18
C LEU A 71 1.91 5.57 -16.57
N PHE A 72 1.46 4.33 -16.64
CA PHE A 72 1.27 3.59 -17.89
C PHE A 72 0.10 2.62 -17.75
N LEU A 73 -0.46 2.18 -18.87
CA LEU A 73 -1.43 1.08 -18.92
C LEU A 73 -0.67 -0.24 -19.07
N ASP A 74 -1.01 -1.19 -18.21
CA ASP A 74 -0.55 -2.58 -18.29
C ASP A 74 -1.32 -3.37 -19.37
N THR A 75 -0.94 -4.63 -19.60
CA THR A 75 -1.63 -5.54 -20.54
C THR A 75 -3.13 -5.69 -20.24
N ASP A 76 -3.50 -5.58 -18.96
CA ASP A 76 -4.89 -5.67 -18.49
C ASP A 76 -5.65 -4.32 -18.56
N ASN A 77 -5.08 -3.28 -19.19
CA ASN A 77 -5.60 -1.92 -19.20
C ASN A 77 -5.76 -1.30 -17.79
N ILE A 78 -4.91 -1.70 -16.85
CA ILE A 78 -4.86 -1.12 -15.51
C ILE A 78 -3.78 -0.03 -15.49
N ILE A 79 -4.11 1.15 -14.96
CA ILE A 79 -3.12 2.20 -14.73
C ILE A 79 -2.19 1.77 -13.59
N ARG A 80 -0.89 1.69 -13.89
CA ARG A 80 0.17 1.41 -12.92
C ARG A 80 1.21 2.52 -12.91
N SER A 81 1.90 2.68 -11.79
CA SER A 81 3.05 3.59 -11.63
C SER A 81 4.33 2.78 -11.59
N LYS A 82 5.31 3.15 -12.44
CA LYS A 82 6.66 2.57 -12.38
C LYS A 82 7.40 3.11 -11.18
N THR A 83 8.02 2.22 -10.42
CA THR A 83 8.98 2.61 -9.38
C THR A 83 10.39 2.78 -9.98
N ARG A 84 11.30 3.31 -9.17
CA ARG A 84 12.74 3.38 -9.51
C ARG A 84 13.47 2.04 -9.27
N LEU A 85 12.74 0.99 -8.86
CA LEU A 85 13.29 -0.33 -8.50
C LEU A 85 13.28 -1.32 -9.68
N ASN A 86 13.11 -0.85 -10.92
CA ASN A 86 12.96 -1.71 -12.10
C ASN A 86 14.15 -2.63 -12.42
N LEU A 87 15.31 -2.43 -11.78
CA LEU A 87 16.52 -3.27 -11.93
C LEU A 87 16.72 -4.28 -10.79
N SER A 88 15.79 -4.32 -9.82
CA SER A 88 15.84 -5.28 -8.73
C SER A 88 15.21 -6.61 -9.14
N SER A 89 15.65 -7.72 -8.55
CA SER A 89 15.06 -9.06 -8.72
C SER A 89 13.66 -9.21 -8.08
N LEU A 90 12.95 -8.10 -7.87
CA LEU A 90 11.63 -8.06 -7.25
C LEU A 90 10.55 -8.45 -8.25
N GLU A 91 9.45 -9.00 -7.73
CA GLU A 91 8.27 -9.33 -8.51
C GLU A 91 7.70 -8.10 -9.25
N TYR A 92 7.13 -8.34 -10.44
CA TYR A 92 6.55 -7.29 -11.29
C TYR A 92 5.57 -6.37 -10.54
N ILE A 93 4.76 -6.94 -9.64
CA ILE A 93 3.74 -6.24 -8.86
C ILE A 93 4.38 -5.25 -7.87
N SER A 94 5.52 -5.61 -7.29
CA SER A 94 6.31 -4.79 -6.36
C SER A 94 7.07 -3.67 -7.06
N CYS A 95 7.35 -3.83 -8.35
CA CYS A 95 7.97 -2.79 -9.17
C CYS A 95 6.93 -1.84 -9.80
N ASN A 96 5.70 -2.33 -10.04
CA ASN A 96 4.65 -1.64 -10.80
C ASN A 96 3.32 -1.61 -10.04
N HIS A 97 3.16 -0.57 -9.23
CA HIS A 97 2.02 -0.44 -8.32
C HIS A 97 0.75 0.02 -9.02
N ILE A 98 -0.39 -0.55 -8.62
CA ILE A 98 -1.72 -0.19 -9.16
C ILE A 98 -2.14 1.17 -8.61
N LEU A 99 -2.48 2.11 -9.50
CA LEU A 99 -2.98 3.42 -9.08
C LEU A 99 -4.41 3.31 -8.54
N LEU A 100 -4.65 3.82 -7.34
CA LEU A 100 -5.99 3.95 -6.76
C LEU A 100 -6.20 5.36 -6.21
N HIS A 101 -7.37 5.93 -6.50
CA HIS A 101 -7.72 7.25 -5.97
C HIS A 101 -8.04 7.16 -4.48
N ARG A 102 -7.51 8.07 -3.66
CA ARG A 102 -7.66 8.06 -2.19
C ARG A 102 -9.10 8.13 -1.66
N ASN A 103 -10.02 8.65 -2.47
CA ASN A 103 -11.44 8.76 -2.12
C ASN A 103 -12.28 7.63 -2.71
N SER A 104 -11.68 6.71 -3.48
CA SER A 104 -12.44 5.58 -3.98
C SER A 104 -12.78 4.63 -2.83
N PHE A 105 -13.97 4.03 -2.91
CA PHE A 105 -14.38 2.99 -1.97
C PHE A 105 -13.41 1.81 -1.97
N LEU A 106 -12.88 1.46 -3.15
CA LEU A 106 -11.88 0.41 -3.30
C LEU A 106 -10.60 0.71 -2.51
N ALA A 107 -10.10 1.95 -2.54
CA ALA A 107 -8.93 2.35 -1.75
C ALA A 107 -9.19 2.19 -0.24
N LEU A 108 -10.39 2.54 0.24
CA LEU A 108 -10.77 2.36 1.64
C LEU A 108 -10.77 0.87 2.04
N LEU A 109 -11.34 0.01 1.19
CA LEU A 109 -11.35 -1.44 1.43
C LEU A 109 -9.94 -2.03 1.46
N VAL A 110 -9.07 -1.62 0.52
CA VAL A 110 -7.67 -2.04 0.47
C VAL A 110 -6.94 -1.61 1.74
N ILE A 111 -7.06 -0.34 2.13
CA ILE A 111 -6.43 0.17 3.36
C ILE A 111 -6.85 -0.64 4.58
N ARG A 112 -8.15 -0.93 4.72
CA ARG A 112 -8.67 -1.73 5.84
C ARG A 112 -8.19 -3.18 5.80
N SER A 113 -8.14 -3.80 4.62
CA SER A 113 -7.63 -5.17 4.49
C SER A 113 -6.17 -5.25 4.91
N CYS A 114 -5.33 -4.34 4.39
CA CYS A 114 -3.90 -4.29 4.73
C CYS A 114 -3.71 -4.03 6.23
N HIS A 115 -4.51 -3.16 6.85
CA HIS A 115 -4.41 -2.90 8.29
C HIS A 115 -4.70 -4.15 9.15
N ILE A 116 -5.67 -4.96 8.74
CA ILE A 116 -5.99 -6.23 9.41
C ILE A 116 -4.90 -7.27 9.15
N GLU A 117 -4.37 -7.32 7.92
CA GLU A 117 -3.29 -8.24 7.51
C GLU A 117 -1.99 -7.99 8.28
N VAL A 118 -1.66 -6.73 8.59
CA VAL A 118 -0.52 -6.39 9.45
C VAL A 118 -0.84 -6.46 10.95
N HIS A 119 -1.92 -7.16 11.33
CA HIS A 119 -2.36 -7.33 12.71
C HIS A 119 -2.47 -6.01 13.49
N HIS A 120 -2.97 -4.97 12.83
CA HIS A 120 -3.08 -3.63 13.39
C HIS A 120 -1.76 -3.00 13.84
N GLY A 121 -0.62 -3.38 13.25
CA GLY A 121 0.72 -2.86 13.57
C GLY A 121 0.98 -1.40 13.19
N GLY A 122 -0.09 -0.59 13.18
CA GLY A 122 -0.03 0.86 13.04
C GLY A 122 0.13 1.35 11.60
N LEU A 123 0.33 2.66 11.49
CA LEU A 123 0.33 3.37 10.22
C LEU A 123 1.49 2.97 9.32
N THR A 124 2.70 2.80 9.86
CA THR A 124 3.91 2.52 9.07
C THR A 124 3.84 1.16 8.41
N GLN A 125 3.48 0.11 9.16
CA GLN A 125 3.32 -1.24 8.64
C GLN A 125 2.18 -1.32 7.63
N THR A 126 1.02 -0.73 7.95
CA THR A 126 -0.13 -0.69 7.02
C THR A 126 0.26 0.01 5.72
N LEU A 127 0.97 1.12 5.80
CA LEU A 127 1.41 1.89 4.63
C LEU A 127 2.48 1.14 3.81
N ALA A 128 3.36 0.38 4.46
CA ALA A 128 4.33 -0.48 3.80
C ALA A 128 3.62 -1.58 3.00
N GLU A 129 2.63 -2.26 3.60
CA GLU A 129 1.91 -3.33 2.91
C GLU A 129 1.00 -2.81 1.79
N ILE A 130 0.42 -1.62 1.93
CA ILE A 130 -0.27 -0.97 0.81
C ILE A 130 0.71 -0.72 -0.34
N ARG A 131 1.91 -0.22 -0.02
CA ARG A 131 2.93 0.15 -1.00
C ARG A 131 3.61 -1.03 -1.67
N SER A 132 3.42 -2.26 -1.21
CA SER A 132 3.92 -3.44 -1.92
C SER A 132 3.15 -3.71 -3.22
N LYS A 133 1.89 -3.22 -3.32
CA LYS A 133 0.99 -3.54 -4.46
C LYS A 133 0.29 -2.32 -5.05
N TYR A 134 0.08 -1.27 -4.27
CA TYR A 134 -0.79 -0.15 -4.62
C TYR A 134 -0.10 1.21 -4.44
N TRP A 135 -0.40 2.11 -5.36
CA TRP A 135 -0.04 3.52 -5.26
C TRP A 135 -1.30 4.35 -5.02
N ILE A 136 -1.47 4.80 -3.78
CA ILE A 136 -2.58 5.68 -3.37
C ILE A 136 -2.02 7.07 -3.05
N PRO A 137 -2.29 8.11 -3.85
CA PRO A 137 -1.84 9.47 -3.55
C PRO A 137 -2.34 9.96 -2.19
N LYS A 138 -1.45 10.57 -1.38
CA LYS A 138 -1.78 11.02 -0.01
C LYS A 138 -2.33 9.90 0.90
N CYS A 139 -1.93 8.64 0.69
CA CYS A 139 -2.37 7.49 1.48
C CYS A 139 -2.12 7.67 2.98
N ARG A 140 -0.93 8.15 3.37
CA ARG A 140 -0.57 8.37 4.79
C ARG A 140 -1.60 9.25 5.51
N SER A 141 -2.01 10.35 4.90
CA SER A 141 -3.02 11.25 5.46
C SER A 141 -4.39 10.57 5.55
N LYS A 142 -4.76 9.74 4.56
CA LYS A 142 -6.00 8.97 4.57
C LYS A 142 -6.04 7.94 5.71
N ILE A 143 -4.93 7.23 5.96
CA ILE A 143 -4.81 6.29 7.07
C ILE A 143 -4.93 7.03 8.41
N LYS A 144 -4.22 8.15 8.59
CA LYS A 144 -4.31 8.96 9.82
C LYS A 144 -5.72 9.46 10.12
N SER A 145 -6.47 9.84 9.08
CA SER A 145 -7.83 10.35 9.25
C SER A 145 -8.86 9.29 9.62
N ASP A 146 -8.59 8.00 9.39
CA ASP A 146 -9.52 6.93 9.75
C ASP A 146 -9.24 6.47 11.19
N GLN A 147 -10.05 6.97 12.12
CA GLN A 147 -9.93 6.64 13.55
C GLN A 147 -10.00 5.14 13.83
N ARG A 148 -10.63 4.35 12.95
CA ARG A 148 -10.72 2.89 13.12
C ARG A 148 -9.35 2.21 12.93
N LEU A 149 -8.41 2.87 12.25
CA LEU A 149 -7.06 2.38 11.99
C LEU A 149 -6.03 2.91 13.01
N SER A 150 -6.38 3.95 13.79
CA SER A 150 -5.47 4.66 14.69
C SER A 150 -5.56 4.23 16.16
N ARG A 151 -6.46 3.30 16.51
CA ARG A 151 -6.77 2.93 17.91
C ARG A 151 -5.67 2.18 18.66
N ASN A 152 -4.63 1.71 17.99
CA ASN A 152 -3.60 0.85 18.59
C ASN A 152 -2.23 1.55 18.75
N VAL A 153 -2.20 2.88 18.77
CA VAL A 153 -0.96 3.59 19.12
C VAL A 153 -0.90 3.67 20.65
N PRO A 154 0.06 3.01 21.33
CA PRO A 154 0.22 3.19 22.76
C PRO A 154 0.44 4.67 23.05
N THR A 155 -0.26 5.19 24.06
CA THR A 155 -0.10 6.57 24.53
C THR A 155 1.37 6.80 24.84
N THR A 156 2.04 7.67 24.07
CA THR A 156 3.38 8.12 24.42
C THR A 156 3.29 8.83 25.75
N THR A 157 3.95 8.27 26.77
CA THR A 157 4.20 8.97 28.05
C THR A 157 4.84 10.31 27.76
N GLU A 158 4.43 11.34 28.49
CA GLU A 158 5.01 12.68 28.35
C GLU A 158 6.54 12.60 28.46
N SER A 159 7.24 13.17 27.48
CA SER A 159 8.68 13.37 27.60
C SER A 159 8.92 14.33 28.76
N PRO A 160 9.94 14.10 29.62
CA PRO A 160 10.19 14.99 30.75
C PRO A 160 10.25 16.45 30.28
N GLY A 161 9.36 17.29 30.84
CA GLY A 161 9.08 18.64 30.34
C GLY A 161 10.23 19.64 30.40
N LYS A 162 11.40 19.25 30.93
CA LYS A 162 12.61 20.07 30.93
C LYS A 162 13.63 19.50 29.97
N ARG A 163 13.74 20.12 28.79
CA ARG A 163 15.02 20.14 28.07
C ARG A 163 15.93 21.11 28.81
N ILE A 164 17.03 20.57 29.30
CA ILE A 164 18.08 21.30 30.01
C ILE A 164 18.48 22.53 29.20
N THR A 165 18.54 23.68 29.85
CA THR A 165 19.14 24.90 29.34
C THR A 165 20.64 24.67 29.16
N VAL A 166 21.17 25.02 27.98
CA VAL A 166 22.60 24.87 27.70
C VAL A 166 23.37 25.70 28.74
N HIS A 167 24.45 25.12 29.28
CA HIS A 167 25.40 25.71 30.25
C HIS A 167 25.11 25.58 31.76
N GLU A 168 24.01 24.95 32.18
CA GLU A 168 23.72 24.81 33.62
C GLU A 168 24.14 23.46 34.22
N TYR A 169 24.17 22.40 33.40
CA TYR A 169 24.56 21.06 33.82
C TYR A 169 25.40 20.37 32.73
N SER A 170 26.54 19.80 33.12
CA SER A 170 27.35 18.95 32.24
C SER A 170 27.08 17.48 32.57
N GLY A 171 26.54 16.73 31.60
CA GLY A 171 26.47 15.28 31.69
C GLY A 171 27.81 14.69 31.29
N ILE A 172 28.51 14.06 32.23
CA ILE A 172 29.72 13.28 31.95
C ILE A 172 29.25 11.83 31.79
N ASP A 173 29.31 11.31 30.57
CA ASP A 173 29.05 9.90 30.29
C ASP A 173 30.38 9.22 29.97
N TYR A 174 30.64 8.09 30.65
CA TYR A 174 31.81 7.28 30.37
C TYR A 174 31.39 6.21 29.38
N PHE A 175 31.98 6.25 28.18
CA PHE A 175 31.82 5.18 27.23
C PHE A 175 32.36 3.87 27.84
N GLY A 176 31.54 2.82 27.79
CA GLY A 176 31.85 1.50 28.36
C GLY A 176 33.14 0.89 27.80
N PRO A 177 33.60 -0.22 28.41
CA PRO A 177 35.00 -0.67 28.37
C PRO A 177 35.55 -0.69 26.95
N VAL A 178 36.63 0.05 26.74
CA VAL A 178 37.28 0.13 25.44
C VAL A 178 38.13 -1.12 25.30
N ILE A 179 37.72 -2.03 24.43
CA ILE A 179 38.48 -3.25 24.16
C ILE A 179 39.59 -2.90 23.16
N CYS A 180 40.82 -2.88 23.65
CA CYS A 180 42.01 -2.72 22.81
C CYS A 180 42.68 -4.10 22.62
N LYS A 181 43.11 -4.38 21.39
CA LYS A 181 43.95 -5.56 21.10
C LYS A 181 45.42 -5.16 21.17
N VAL A 182 46.14 -5.72 22.14
CA VAL A 182 47.60 -5.63 22.23
C VAL A 182 48.13 -7.06 22.19
N ASP A 183 49.07 -7.35 21.29
CA ASP A 183 49.70 -8.67 21.14
C ASP A 183 48.71 -9.84 21.09
N HIS A 184 47.66 -9.71 20.25
CA HIS A 184 46.61 -10.69 20.04
C HIS A 184 45.77 -11.08 21.28
N LYS A 185 45.89 -10.34 22.38
CA LYS A 185 45.00 -10.46 23.55
C LYS A 185 44.07 -9.26 23.64
N GLU A 186 42.79 -9.54 23.91
CA GLU A 186 41.80 -8.50 24.17
C GLU A 186 41.91 -8.04 25.63
N ILE A 187 42.18 -6.76 25.82
CA ILE A 187 42.26 -6.13 27.14
C ILE A 187 41.15 -5.07 27.21
N LYS A 188 40.33 -5.13 28.27
CA LYS A 188 39.37 -4.08 28.59
C LYS A 188 40.10 -2.98 29.35
N ILE A 189 40.05 -1.76 28.82
CA ILE A 189 40.50 -0.53 29.48
C ILE A 189 39.29 0.14 30.10
#